data_AF-A0AAU4W2Z0-F1
#
_entry.id   AF-A0AAU4W2Z0-F1
#
_cell.length_a   1.000
_cell.length_b   1.000
_cell.length_c   1.000
_cell.angle_alpha   90.00
_cell.angle_beta   90.00
_cell.angle_gamma   90.00
#
_symmetry.space_group_name_H-M   'P 1'
#
loop_
_entity.id
_entity.type
_entity.pdbx_description
1 polymer ?
#
loop_
_entity_poly.entity_id
_entity_poly.type
_entity_poly.pdbx_seq_one_letter_code
_entity_poly.pdbx_strand_id
1 'polypeptide(L)'
;MRRTAFDDTRDLENERRGFLGTVEEAAIRDADGRVVWDLGAYRFLDEDCPPTAHPSLWRQSRLVAGHGLFEVVPGIYQVRGFDLSNMTLVEGERGILVIDPLVSTETAAAALALYRRHRGERPVTGVLYTHSHVDHFGGVKGVVGPEEVAAGVPVIAPAGFLEHAVSENVYAGTAMSRRAAYMYGAALPKGPRGQIGSGLGTTTSAGTVTLVPPSLDITRTGQSETVDGIRMVFQMTPGTEAPAELNVHFPDHAALCTAENATHTLHNLLTLRGAQVRDPHDWAHYLTEAVQLFGAATDVVFASHHWPVWGRENALAFLSEQRDLYAYLHDQTLRMLNQGLTGLEIAEQMRLPPTLERAWHTHGYYGSVSHNAKAVYQRYMGWFDGNPAHLWAHPPVEAATRYVDFMGGAEEVLRRAHQSYAQGDFRWVAEVVHHVLFADPANAEARALQADALEQLGYGSENGTWRNFYLTGALELREGSVGTPASSVSEDILGALTLEQLFDSLAIRVDGPRSWDADVTVRWRLVDGGDPLTLRLRNGVLTHVRGLGPAAAEPDVEITLDEPALRSLLLGRAGLGELVAEGRARVSGDPARLAELTGHLDEPDPGFAIVTP
;
A
#
# COMPACT_ATOMS: atom_id res chain seq x y z
N MET A 1 23.10 23.30 -17.01
CA MET A 1 23.12 23.03 -15.55
C MET A 1 22.88 21.54 -15.36
N ARG A 2 23.73 20.83 -14.61
CA ARG A 2 23.46 19.43 -14.23
C ARG A 2 22.15 19.45 -13.43
N ARG A 3 21.11 18.74 -13.90
CA ARG A 3 19.77 18.76 -13.30
C ARG A 3 19.72 18.03 -11.95
N THR A 4 20.61 17.06 -11.72
CA THR A 4 20.68 16.24 -10.50
C THR A 4 21.94 16.55 -9.69
N ALA A 5 21.78 16.73 -8.37
CA ALA A 5 22.83 17.15 -7.44
C ALA A 5 23.63 15.96 -6.88
N PHE A 6 24.31 15.19 -7.74
CA PHE A 6 25.17 14.07 -7.33
C PHE A 6 26.40 14.49 -6.49
N ASP A 7 26.68 15.79 -6.42
CA ASP A 7 27.65 16.40 -5.51
C ASP A 7 27.13 16.52 -4.06
N ASP A 8 25.81 16.42 -3.85
CA ASP A 8 25.22 16.36 -2.51
C ASP A 8 25.26 14.93 -1.96
N THR A 9 26.16 14.70 -1.00
CA THR A 9 26.39 13.41 -0.35
C THR A 9 25.72 13.28 1.01
N ARG A 10 24.87 14.22 1.43
CA ARG A 10 24.30 14.25 2.78
C ARG A 10 23.53 12.98 3.14
N ASP A 11 22.75 12.43 2.21
CA ASP A 11 22.02 11.18 2.46
C ASP A 11 22.96 9.99 2.69
N LEU A 12 24.14 9.95 2.04
CA LEU A 12 25.12 8.88 2.24
C LEU A 12 25.63 8.88 3.69
N GLU A 13 25.79 10.07 4.27
CA GLU A 13 26.21 10.24 5.68
C GLU A 13 25.04 9.95 6.63
N ASN A 14 23.86 10.50 6.36
CA ASN A 14 22.68 10.36 7.20
C ASN A 14 22.17 8.91 7.28
N GLU A 15 22.20 8.19 6.15
CA GLU A 15 21.85 6.77 6.13
C GLU A 15 22.77 5.98 7.05
N ARG A 16 24.09 6.18 7.01
CA ARG A 16 25.00 5.39 7.87
C ARG A 16 25.11 5.87 9.31
N ARG A 17 24.62 7.06 9.63
CA ARG A 17 24.75 7.66 10.96
C ARG A 17 24.06 6.80 12.03
N GLY A 18 24.78 6.55 13.12
CA GLY A 18 24.28 5.81 14.27
C GLY A 18 24.27 4.29 14.09
N PHE A 19 24.85 3.74 13.02
CA PHE A 19 24.90 2.28 12.81
C PHE A 19 25.57 1.55 13.98
N LEU A 20 24.88 0.55 14.54
CA LEU A 20 25.35 -0.28 15.65
C LEU A 20 25.70 -1.70 15.21
N GLY A 21 24.97 -2.26 14.24
CA GLY A 21 25.19 -3.62 13.78
C GLY A 21 24.02 -4.16 12.96
N THR A 22 24.18 -5.36 12.42
CA THR A 22 23.14 -6.07 11.65
C THR A 22 23.16 -7.56 11.98
N VAL A 23 22.30 -8.37 11.36
CA VAL A 23 22.29 -9.83 11.57
C VAL A 23 23.48 -10.50 10.87
N GLU A 24 23.98 -11.59 11.47
CA GLU A 24 25.08 -12.38 10.89
C GLU A 24 24.62 -13.17 9.65
N GLU A 25 23.42 -13.76 9.72
CA GLU A 25 22.77 -14.42 8.59
C GLU A 25 21.86 -13.44 7.85
N ALA A 26 22.00 -13.36 6.53
CA ALA A 26 21.23 -12.42 5.72
C ALA A 26 19.75 -12.82 5.53
N ALA A 27 19.40 -14.09 5.75
CA ALA A 27 18.06 -14.61 5.49
C ALA A 27 17.25 -14.74 6.79
N ILE A 28 16.05 -14.14 6.80
CA ILE A 28 15.03 -14.34 7.83
C ILE A 28 14.08 -15.43 7.32
N ARG A 29 13.76 -16.39 8.19
CA ARG A 29 12.96 -17.58 7.84
C ARG A 29 11.73 -17.71 8.73
N ASP A 30 10.68 -18.30 8.17
CA ASP A 30 9.53 -18.76 8.96
C ASP A 30 9.85 -20.07 9.70
N ALA A 31 8.87 -20.56 10.47
CA ALA A 31 8.99 -21.78 11.27
C ALA A 31 9.26 -23.05 10.43
N ASP A 32 8.86 -23.05 9.15
CA ASP A 32 9.08 -24.14 8.21
C ASP A 32 10.44 -24.02 7.48
N GLY A 33 11.21 -22.96 7.76
CA GLY A 33 12.53 -22.71 7.18
C GLY A 33 12.51 -22.02 5.82
N ARG A 34 11.35 -21.60 5.31
CA ARG A 34 11.24 -20.83 4.07
C ARG A 34 11.74 -19.41 4.31
N VAL A 35 12.49 -18.88 3.35
CA VAL A 35 12.99 -17.49 3.42
C VAL A 35 11.81 -16.54 3.20
N VAL A 36 11.54 -15.70 4.20
CA VAL A 36 10.51 -14.64 4.13
C VAL A 36 11.12 -13.28 3.81
N TRP A 37 12.41 -13.11 4.08
CA TRP A 37 13.19 -11.92 3.75
C TRP A 37 14.68 -12.27 3.57
N ASP A 38 15.32 -11.67 2.58
CA ASP A 38 16.76 -11.82 2.31
C ASP A 38 17.43 -10.45 2.18
N LEU A 39 18.18 -10.07 3.22
CA LEU A 39 18.95 -8.83 3.32
C LEU A 39 20.12 -8.81 2.32
N GLY A 40 20.57 -9.98 1.86
CA GLY A 40 21.67 -10.14 0.90
C GLY A 40 21.24 -10.02 -0.55
N ALA A 41 19.94 -10.05 -0.84
CA ALA A 41 19.40 -10.10 -2.20
C ALA A 41 19.78 -8.88 -3.07
N TYR A 42 20.18 -7.77 -2.43
CA TYR A 42 20.48 -6.50 -3.10
C TYR A 42 21.97 -6.11 -3.10
N ARG A 43 22.89 -7.02 -2.73
CA ARG A 43 24.34 -6.73 -2.73
C ARG A 43 24.91 -6.29 -4.08
N PHE A 44 24.24 -6.65 -5.18
CA PHE A 44 24.61 -6.17 -6.53
C PHE A 44 24.56 -4.64 -6.66
N LEU A 45 23.84 -3.94 -5.77
CA LEU A 45 23.78 -2.48 -5.75
C LEU A 45 25.11 -1.82 -5.32
N ASP A 46 26.04 -2.56 -4.72
CA ASP A 46 27.37 -2.04 -4.38
C ASP A 46 28.24 -1.79 -5.62
N GLU A 47 27.88 -2.38 -6.75
CA GLU A 47 28.54 -2.19 -8.05
C GLU A 47 28.21 -0.81 -8.67
N ASP A 48 28.91 -0.49 -9.77
CA ASP A 48 28.64 0.71 -10.56
C ASP A 48 27.25 0.63 -11.21
N CYS A 49 26.60 1.79 -11.35
CA CYS A 49 25.27 1.87 -11.96
C CYS A 49 25.32 1.34 -13.41
N PRO A 50 24.56 0.27 -13.74
CA PRO A 50 24.54 -0.31 -15.07
C PRO A 50 23.72 0.58 -16.02
N PRO A 51 23.89 0.44 -17.35
CA PRO A 51 23.07 1.17 -18.33
C PRO A 51 21.59 0.74 -18.32
N THR A 52 21.24 -0.36 -17.65
CA THR A 52 19.86 -0.87 -17.52
C THR A 52 19.14 -0.35 -16.27
N ALA A 53 19.72 0.63 -15.56
CA ALA A 53 19.11 1.28 -14.42
C ALA A 53 19.26 2.81 -14.51
N HIS A 54 18.22 3.53 -14.12
CA HIS A 54 18.29 4.98 -14.02
C HIS A 54 19.24 5.38 -12.87
N PRO A 55 20.25 6.25 -13.09
CA PRO A 55 21.28 6.56 -12.09
C PRO A 55 20.74 7.10 -10.76
N SER A 56 19.67 7.90 -10.82
CA SER A 56 19.00 8.43 -9.61
C SER A 56 18.30 7.33 -8.82
N LEU A 57 17.64 6.38 -9.50
CA LEU A 57 17.00 5.25 -8.83
C LEU A 57 18.06 4.30 -8.26
N TRP A 58 19.16 4.05 -8.97
CA TRP A 58 20.27 3.24 -8.45
C TRP A 58 20.85 3.83 -7.16
N ARG A 59 21.04 5.15 -7.11
CA ARG A 59 21.43 5.87 -5.87
C ARG A 59 20.43 5.60 -4.75
N GLN A 60 19.14 5.79 -5.00
CA GLN A 60 18.11 5.57 -3.98
C GLN A 60 18.07 4.11 -3.52
N SER A 61 18.08 3.17 -4.46
CA SER A 61 18.14 1.73 -4.22
C SER A 61 19.30 1.35 -3.31
N ARG A 62 20.50 1.91 -3.54
CA ARG A 62 21.67 1.68 -2.69
C ARG A 62 21.46 2.16 -1.26
N LEU A 63 20.86 3.34 -1.09
CA LEU A 63 20.59 3.92 0.21
C LEU A 63 19.54 3.08 0.98
N VAL A 64 18.43 2.70 0.34
CA VAL A 64 17.37 1.91 0.99
C VAL A 64 17.75 0.44 1.22
N ALA A 65 18.76 -0.08 0.50
CA ALA A 65 19.33 -1.40 0.77
C ALA A 65 20.23 -1.41 2.03
N GLY A 66 20.58 -0.24 2.58
CA GLY A 66 21.24 -0.14 3.87
C GLY A 66 20.36 -0.73 4.98
N HIS A 67 20.90 -1.72 5.70
CA HIS A 67 20.13 -2.49 6.68
C HIS A 67 20.87 -2.69 8.01
N GLY A 68 20.11 -2.78 9.10
CA GLY A 68 20.62 -3.00 10.45
C GLY A 68 19.94 -2.15 11.51
N LEU A 69 20.57 -2.09 12.68
CA LEU A 69 20.15 -1.28 13.82
C LEU A 69 20.94 0.03 13.85
N PHE A 70 20.21 1.13 14.01
CA PHE A 70 20.74 2.48 14.03
C PHE A 70 20.22 3.25 15.25
N GLU A 71 21.10 3.96 15.95
CA GLU A 71 20.72 4.98 16.93
C GLU A 71 20.35 6.28 16.21
N VAL A 72 19.10 6.73 16.34
CA VAL A 72 18.65 8.02 15.80
C VAL A 72 19.15 9.15 16.69
N VAL A 73 18.84 9.03 17.98
CA VAL A 73 19.33 9.84 19.11
C VAL A 73 19.38 8.92 20.33
N PRO A 74 20.11 9.27 21.41
CA PRO A 74 20.12 8.46 22.61
C PRO A 74 18.70 8.13 23.09
N GLY A 75 18.38 6.83 23.14
CA GLY A 75 17.07 6.31 23.54
C GLY A 75 16.08 6.05 22.40
N ILE A 76 16.36 6.46 21.16
CA ILE A 76 15.52 6.16 19.98
C ILE A 76 16.35 5.41 18.94
N TYR A 77 15.89 4.23 18.55
CA TYR A 77 16.58 3.35 17.59
C TYR A 77 15.65 2.97 16.45
N GLN A 78 16.22 2.70 15.29
CA GLN A 78 15.49 2.11 14.16
C GLN A 78 16.20 0.86 13.67
N VAL A 79 15.42 -0.19 13.42
CA VAL A 79 15.84 -1.29 12.56
C VAL A 79 15.32 -1.01 11.15
N ARG A 80 16.25 -0.92 10.20
CA ARG A 80 15.96 -0.56 8.81
C ARG A 80 16.37 -1.68 7.86
N GLY A 81 15.67 -1.77 6.72
CA GLY A 81 15.95 -2.75 5.66
C GLY A 81 15.60 -4.20 6.01
N PHE A 82 14.93 -4.45 7.15
CA PHE A 82 14.42 -5.77 7.54
C PHE A 82 13.05 -6.09 6.92
N ASP A 83 12.42 -5.08 6.32
CA ASP A 83 11.20 -5.16 5.54
C ASP A 83 11.13 -3.92 4.63
N LEU A 84 9.97 -3.64 4.03
CA LEU A 84 9.73 -2.39 3.31
C LEU A 84 9.90 -1.16 4.24
N SER A 85 9.27 -1.22 5.41
CA SER A 85 9.26 -0.18 6.44
C SER A 85 10.38 -0.36 7.47
N ASN A 86 10.55 0.65 8.31
CA ASN A 86 11.41 0.65 9.48
C ASN A 86 10.59 0.28 10.72
N MET A 87 11.23 -0.39 11.68
CA MET A 87 10.68 -0.55 13.04
C MET A 87 11.45 0.35 14.00
N THR A 88 10.74 1.24 14.70
CA THR A 88 11.36 2.15 15.68
C THR A 88 11.18 1.62 17.10
N LEU A 89 12.22 1.72 17.92
CA LEU A 89 12.21 1.34 19.33
C LEU A 89 12.61 2.54 20.19
N VAL A 90 11.73 2.95 21.11
CA VAL A 90 11.97 4.06 22.04
C VAL A 90 12.14 3.50 23.45
N GLU A 91 13.31 3.73 24.06
CA GLU A 91 13.65 3.29 25.40
C GLU A 91 12.88 4.09 26.47
N GLY A 92 12.12 3.38 27.30
CA GLY A 92 11.45 3.92 28.49
C GLY A 92 12.22 3.61 29.77
N GLU A 93 11.54 3.80 30.91
CA GLU A 93 12.07 3.53 32.24
C GLU A 93 12.32 2.03 32.49
N ARG A 94 11.45 1.15 32.01
CA ARG A 94 11.50 -0.31 32.24
C ARG A 94 11.73 -1.09 30.96
N GLY A 95 11.20 -0.61 29.84
CA GLY A 95 11.07 -1.35 28.59
C GLY A 95 11.28 -0.48 27.36
N ILE A 96 10.50 -0.79 26.33
CA ILE A 96 10.49 -0.08 25.05
C ILE A 96 9.07 0.10 24.52
N LEU A 97 8.82 1.23 23.88
CA LEU A 97 7.71 1.41 22.94
C LEU A 97 8.18 0.99 21.53
N VAL A 98 7.43 0.13 20.87
CA VAL A 98 7.66 -0.25 19.47
C VAL A 98 6.73 0.57 18.57
N ILE A 99 7.28 1.20 17.54
CA ILE A 99 6.51 1.91 16.51
C ILE A 99 6.66 1.16 15.19
N ASP A 100 5.54 0.88 14.55
CA ASP A 100 5.41 0.27 13.23
C ASP A 100 6.18 -1.07 13.08
N PRO A 101 5.63 -2.19 13.60
CA PRO A 101 6.30 -3.48 13.62
C PRO A 101 6.26 -4.21 12.27
N LEU A 102 6.67 -3.56 11.18
CA LEU A 102 6.92 -4.16 9.85
C LEU A 102 5.69 -4.88 9.23
N VAL A 103 5.88 -5.55 8.08
CA VAL A 103 4.83 -6.30 7.38
C VAL A 103 4.58 -7.67 8.01
N SER A 104 5.65 -8.35 8.45
CA SER A 104 5.58 -9.76 8.82
C SER A 104 6.08 -10.03 10.24
N THR A 105 5.44 -11.00 10.90
CA THR A 105 5.77 -11.41 12.27
C THR A 105 7.24 -11.78 12.43
N GLU A 106 7.78 -12.50 11.44
CA GLU A 106 9.15 -13.00 11.43
C GLU A 106 10.17 -11.87 11.31
N THR A 107 9.92 -10.88 10.45
CA THR A 107 10.81 -9.73 10.25
C THR A 107 10.81 -8.84 11.49
N ALA A 108 9.64 -8.60 12.09
CA ALA A 108 9.51 -7.83 13.32
C ALA A 108 10.21 -8.51 14.52
N ALA A 109 10.05 -9.83 14.68
CA ALA A 109 10.75 -10.61 15.70
C ALA A 109 12.27 -10.56 15.52
N ALA A 110 12.76 -10.71 14.29
CA ALA A 110 14.19 -10.62 13.98
C ALA A 110 14.75 -9.21 14.26
N ALA A 111 13.99 -8.16 13.96
CA ALA A 111 14.35 -6.79 14.25
C ALA A 111 14.43 -6.52 15.76
N LEU A 112 13.45 -6.99 16.53
CA LEU A 112 13.43 -6.85 17.98
C LEU A 112 14.59 -7.63 18.63
N ALA A 113 14.89 -8.83 18.13
CA ALA A 113 16.04 -9.60 18.57
C ALA A 113 17.37 -8.89 18.27
N LEU A 114 17.50 -8.24 17.11
CA LEU A 114 18.69 -7.43 16.78
C LEU A 114 18.88 -6.28 17.77
N TYR A 115 17.81 -5.57 18.09
CA TYR A 115 17.83 -4.53 19.11
C TYR A 115 18.29 -5.09 20.47
N ARG A 116 17.69 -6.18 20.94
CA ARG A 116 18.00 -6.80 22.25
C ARG A 116 19.44 -7.25 22.37
N ARG A 117 20.05 -7.77 21.29
CA ARG A 117 21.48 -8.12 21.26
C ARG A 117 22.40 -6.93 21.56
N HIS A 118 22.01 -5.71 21.21
CA HIS A 118 22.82 -4.51 21.40
C HIS A 118 22.42 -3.70 22.64
N ARG A 119 21.15 -3.74 23.03
CA ARG A 119 20.55 -2.83 24.03
C ARG A 119 19.99 -3.53 25.29
N GLY A 120 20.03 -4.86 25.30
CA GLY A 120 19.55 -5.70 26.41
C GLY A 120 18.08 -6.14 26.25
N GLU A 121 17.69 -7.11 27.08
CA GLU A 121 16.36 -7.75 27.11
C GLU A 121 15.30 -6.85 27.76
N ARG A 122 15.01 -5.71 27.13
CA ARG A 122 13.95 -4.81 27.54
C ARG A 122 12.59 -5.34 27.08
N PRO A 123 11.58 -5.45 27.96
CA PRO A 123 10.23 -5.87 27.57
C PRO A 123 9.54 -4.79 26.72
N VAL A 124 8.64 -5.21 25.84
CA VAL A 124 7.76 -4.28 25.11
C VAL A 124 6.68 -3.78 26.07
N THR A 125 6.62 -2.47 26.26
CA THR A 125 5.71 -1.79 27.19
C THR A 125 4.62 -1.01 26.48
N GLY A 126 4.67 -0.93 25.15
CA GLY A 126 3.63 -0.37 24.31
C GLY A 126 3.93 -0.64 22.83
N VAL A 127 2.90 -0.57 22.00
CA VAL A 127 3.01 -0.56 20.54
C VAL A 127 2.26 0.66 20.00
N LEU A 128 2.80 1.32 18.99
CA LEU A 128 2.17 2.40 18.25
C LEU A 128 2.13 2.05 16.77
N TYR A 129 0.95 2.11 16.17
CA TYR A 129 0.79 2.16 14.72
C TYR A 129 0.66 3.62 14.31
N THR A 130 1.55 4.10 13.45
CA THR A 130 1.45 5.46 12.94
C THR A 130 0.25 5.64 12.01
N HIS A 131 -0.09 4.60 11.23
CA HIS A 131 -1.20 4.64 10.28
C HIS A 131 -1.66 3.26 9.81
N SER A 132 -2.73 3.23 8.99
CA SER A 132 -3.50 2.04 8.64
C SER A 132 -2.97 1.17 7.48
N HIS A 133 -1.67 1.22 7.14
CA HIS A 133 -1.09 0.34 6.12
C HIS A 133 -0.36 -0.87 6.72
N VAL A 134 -0.40 -1.98 6.00
CA VAL A 134 0.01 -3.32 6.49
C VAL A 134 1.49 -3.39 6.90
N ASP A 135 2.36 -2.62 6.28
CA ASP A 135 3.78 -2.53 6.61
C ASP A 135 4.06 -1.85 7.95
N HIS A 136 3.04 -1.32 8.62
CA HIS A 136 3.18 -0.62 9.90
C HIS A 136 2.43 -1.29 11.05
N PHE A 137 1.80 -2.44 10.81
CA PHE A 137 1.16 -3.22 11.86
C PHE A 137 1.28 -4.73 11.66
N GLY A 138 1.57 -5.19 10.45
CA GLY A 138 1.47 -6.58 10.04
C GLY A 138 2.35 -7.53 10.85
N GLY A 139 3.51 -7.10 11.32
CA GLY A 139 4.39 -7.91 12.15
C GLY A 139 4.16 -7.79 13.66
N VAL A 140 3.07 -7.17 14.12
CA VAL A 140 2.87 -6.88 15.56
C VAL A 140 2.97 -8.11 16.47
N LYS A 141 2.50 -9.29 16.05
CA LYS A 141 2.62 -10.51 16.86
C LYS A 141 4.06 -11.03 16.98
N GLY A 142 5.00 -10.45 16.24
CA GLY A 142 6.44 -10.67 16.39
C GLY A 142 7.06 -9.88 17.54
N VAL A 143 6.36 -8.87 18.07
CA VAL A 143 6.86 -7.99 19.15
C VAL A 143 6.02 -8.05 20.43
N VAL A 144 4.73 -8.39 20.34
CA VAL A 144 3.84 -8.52 21.49
C VAL A 144 2.86 -9.68 21.30
N GLY A 145 2.68 -10.51 22.33
CA GLY A 145 1.75 -11.63 22.32
C GLY A 145 0.41 -11.33 23.02
N PRO A 146 -0.55 -12.26 22.94
CA PRO A 146 -1.85 -12.12 23.60
C PRO A 146 -1.75 -11.97 25.12
N GLU A 147 -0.76 -12.59 25.75
CA GLU A 147 -0.55 -12.51 27.20
C GLU A 147 -0.11 -11.11 27.63
N GLU A 148 0.83 -10.48 26.91
CA GLU A 148 1.26 -9.12 27.20
C GLU A 148 0.15 -8.08 26.94
N VAL A 149 -0.61 -8.25 25.86
CA VAL A 149 -1.78 -7.41 25.58
C VAL A 149 -2.83 -7.57 26.69
N ALA A 150 -3.13 -8.80 27.11
CA ALA A 150 -4.05 -9.06 28.22
C ALA A 150 -3.53 -8.53 29.57
N ALA A 151 -2.20 -8.47 29.74
CA ALA A 151 -1.55 -7.86 30.89
C ALA A 151 -1.53 -6.32 30.85
N GLY A 152 -2.07 -5.70 29.80
CA GLY A 152 -2.29 -4.26 29.70
C GLY A 152 -1.23 -3.48 28.92
N VAL A 153 -0.43 -4.13 28.06
CA VAL A 153 0.42 -3.41 27.10
C VAL A 153 -0.47 -2.65 26.12
N PRO A 154 -0.42 -1.30 26.08
CA PRO A 154 -1.27 -0.51 25.20
C PRO A 154 -0.83 -0.65 23.74
N VAL A 155 -1.82 -0.83 22.86
CA VAL A 155 -1.67 -0.67 21.41
C VAL A 155 -2.34 0.64 21.01
N ILE A 156 -1.55 1.58 20.52
CA ILE A 156 -1.95 2.95 20.24
C ILE A 156 -2.09 3.12 18.72
N ALA A 157 -3.14 3.81 18.26
CA ALA A 157 -3.32 4.11 16.85
C ALA A 157 -4.12 5.41 16.63
N PRO A 158 -4.08 6.03 15.44
CA PRO A 158 -5.00 7.10 15.08
C PRO A 158 -6.45 6.59 15.06
N ALA A 159 -7.40 7.43 15.48
CA ALA A 159 -8.82 7.15 15.36
C ALA A 159 -9.18 6.80 13.89
N GLY A 160 -10.01 5.78 13.71
CA GLY A 160 -10.37 5.25 12.38
C GLY A 160 -9.39 4.21 11.83
N PHE A 161 -8.28 3.91 12.52
CA PHE A 161 -7.29 2.92 12.08
C PHE A 161 -7.91 1.58 11.70
N LEU A 162 -8.71 0.98 12.58
CA LEU A 162 -9.24 -0.37 12.36
C LEU A 162 -10.22 -0.42 11.18
N GLU A 163 -11.03 0.62 11.02
CA GLU A 163 -11.95 0.74 9.89
C GLU A 163 -11.20 0.79 8.55
N HIS A 164 -10.15 1.59 8.47
CA HIS A 164 -9.39 1.79 7.24
C HIS A 164 -8.41 0.67 6.92
N ALA A 165 -7.74 0.11 7.94
CA ALA A 165 -6.84 -1.04 7.79
C ALA A 165 -7.56 -2.24 7.18
N VAL A 166 -8.88 -2.34 7.40
CA VAL A 166 -9.66 -3.46 6.89
C VAL A 166 -10.40 -3.10 5.59
N SER A 167 -11.08 -1.95 5.52
CA SER A 167 -11.85 -1.58 4.32
C SER A 167 -10.98 -1.42 3.07
N GLU A 168 -9.76 -0.90 3.21
CA GLU A 168 -8.81 -0.77 2.08
C GLU A 168 -8.37 -2.14 1.55
N ASN A 169 -8.16 -3.13 2.42
CA ASN A 169 -7.58 -4.41 2.05
C ASN A 169 -8.62 -5.46 1.62
N VAL A 170 -9.90 -5.29 1.94
CA VAL A 170 -10.93 -6.32 1.71
C VAL A 170 -11.75 -6.06 0.45
N TYR A 171 -12.36 -4.88 0.31
CA TYR A 171 -13.39 -4.66 -0.73
C TYR A 171 -12.86 -4.74 -2.17
N ALA A 172 -11.65 -4.21 -2.41
CA ALA A 172 -10.93 -4.33 -3.68
C ALA A 172 -9.67 -5.20 -3.54
N GLY A 173 -9.59 -6.01 -2.48
CA GLY A 173 -8.37 -6.71 -2.06
C GLY A 173 -7.74 -7.59 -3.15
N THR A 174 -8.56 -8.34 -3.88
CA THR A 174 -8.08 -9.19 -4.99
C THR A 174 -7.44 -8.38 -6.11
N ALA A 175 -8.11 -7.30 -6.55
CA ALA A 175 -7.60 -6.42 -7.60
C ALA A 175 -6.34 -5.67 -7.17
N MET A 176 -6.32 -5.16 -5.94
CA MET A 176 -5.18 -4.46 -5.37
C MET A 176 -3.97 -5.38 -5.18
N SER A 177 -4.17 -6.60 -4.68
CA SER A 177 -3.09 -7.57 -4.46
C SER A 177 -2.46 -8.03 -5.79
N ARG A 178 -3.30 -8.34 -6.78
CA ARG A 178 -2.83 -8.71 -8.12
C ARG A 178 -2.04 -7.59 -8.78
N ARG A 179 -2.47 -6.33 -8.65
CA ARG A 179 -1.72 -5.16 -9.15
C ARG A 179 -0.48 -4.84 -8.31
N ALA A 180 -0.48 -5.15 -7.02
CA ALA A 180 0.68 -4.99 -6.15
C ALA A 180 1.82 -5.93 -6.54
N ALA A 181 1.53 -7.10 -7.12
CA ALA A 181 2.53 -8.01 -7.69
C ALA A 181 3.42 -7.31 -8.73
N TYR A 182 2.81 -6.46 -9.58
CA TYR A 182 3.51 -5.60 -10.52
C TYR A 182 4.25 -4.45 -9.83
N MET A 183 3.58 -3.75 -8.91
CA MET A 183 4.13 -2.57 -8.21
C MET A 183 5.44 -2.86 -7.47
N TYR A 184 5.48 -3.98 -6.74
CA TYR A 184 6.65 -4.38 -5.96
C TYR A 184 7.61 -5.30 -6.73
N GLY A 185 7.19 -5.80 -7.91
CA GLY A 185 8.02 -6.67 -8.73
C GLY A 185 8.39 -7.95 -8.00
N ALA A 186 7.44 -8.54 -7.26
CA ALA A 186 7.71 -9.67 -6.37
C ALA A 186 8.24 -10.91 -7.11
N ALA A 187 7.80 -11.11 -8.36
CA ALA A 187 8.24 -12.19 -9.23
C ALA A 187 9.50 -11.87 -10.07
N LEU A 188 9.94 -10.61 -10.09
CA LEU A 188 11.11 -10.22 -10.85
C LEU A 188 12.39 -10.70 -10.14
N PRO A 189 13.40 -11.17 -10.91
CA PRO A 189 14.71 -11.45 -10.32
C PRO A 189 15.30 -10.16 -9.74
N LYS A 190 15.96 -10.28 -8.59
CA LYS A 190 16.70 -9.18 -7.98
C LYS A 190 17.99 -8.96 -8.76
N GLY A 191 18.15 -7.81 -9.41
CA GLY A 191 19.34 -7.52 -10.20
C GLY A 191 19.21 -6.37 -11.20
N PRO A 192 20.31 -5.98 -11.88
CA PRO A 192 20.39 -4.86 -12.83
C PRO A 192 19.32 -4.79 -13.93
N ARG A 193 18.80 -5.94 -14.35
CA ARG A 193 17.77 -6.07 -15.40
C ARG A 193 16.39 -6.41 -14.87
N GLY A 194 16.26 -6.63 -13.56
CA GLY A 194 15.01 -6.94 -12.89
C GLY A 194 14.70 -5.88 -11.83
N GLN A 195 14.22 -6.33 -10.68
CA GLN A 195 13.84 -5.47 -9.59
C GLN A 195 15.08 -4.98 -8.84
N ILE A 196 15.11 -3.67 -8.55
CA ILE A 196 16.22 -3.01 -7.86
C ILE A 196 15.76 -2.23 -6.62
N GLY A 197 14.48 -2.31 -6.26
CA GLY A 197 13.86 -1.52 -5.20
C GLY A 197 12.44 -1.08 -5.56
N SER A 198 11.73 -0.50 -4.59
CA SER A 198 10.46 0.21 -4.81
C SER A 198 10.59 1.73 -4.64
N GLY A 199 11.77 2.22 -4.25
CA GLY A 199 12.06 3.64 -4.04
C GLY A 199 11.86 4.08 -2.58
N LEU A 200 10.73 3.69 -1.97
CA LEU A 200 10.44 3.88 -0.55
C LEU A 200 11.23 2.91 0.36
N GLY A 201 11.45 1.70 -0.16
CA GLY A 201 12.27 0.65 0.43
C GLY A 201 12.73 -0.32 -0.65
N THR A 202 13.15 -1.52 -0.26
CA THR A 202 13.57 -2.54 -1.24
C THR A 202 12.37 -3.29 -1.83
N THR A 203 11.56 -3.98 -1.02
CA THR A 203 10.35 -4.73 -1.39
C THR A 203 9.54 -5.06 -0.13
N THR A 204 8.38 -5.70 -0.24
CA THR A 204 7.63 -6.23 0.91
C THR A 204 8.12 -7.63 1.30
N SER A 205 8.14 -7.96 2.59
CA SER A 205 8.37 -9.34 3.03
C SER A 205 7.20 -10.26 2.67
N ALA A 206 7.44 -11.58 2.70
CA ALA A 206 6.47 -12.63 2.33
C ALA A 206 6.16 -13.58 3.50
N GLY A 207 6.22 -13.05 4.73
CA GLY A 207 5.93 -13.76 5.96
C GLY A 207 4.48 -13.63 6.42
N THR A 208 4.26 -13.78 7.72
CA THR A 208 2.93 -13.86 8.32
C THR A 208 2.44 -12.47 8.74
N VAL A 209 1.39 -11.98 8.05
CA VAL A 209 0.69 -10.73 8.40
C VAL A 209 -0.30 -10.97 9.54
N THR A 210 -0.25 -10.13 10.55
CA THR A 210 -1.03 -10.20 11.79
C THR A 210 -1.58 -8.84 12.17
N LEU A 211 -2.54 -8.81 13.10
CA LEU A 211 -3.10 -7.58 13.63
C LEU A 211 -3.51 -7.78 15.09
N VAL A 212 -3.16 -6.80 15.93
CA VAL A 212 -3.72 -6.64 17.27
C VAL A 212 -4.51 -5.32 17.26
N PRO A 213 -5.83 -5.36 17.56
CA PRO A 213 -6.64 -4.15 17.58
C PRO A 213 -6.09 -3.10 18.57
N PRO A 214 -6.16 -1.80 18.21
CA PRO A 214 -5.78 -0.73 19.14
C PRO A 214 -6.61 -0.78 20.42
N SER A 215 -5.95 -0.53 21.55
CA SER A 215 -6.59 -0.36 22.86
C SER A 215 -6.67 1.11 23.28
N LEU A 216 -6.00 2.01 22.56
CA LEU A 216 -5.98 3.46 22.80
C LEU A 216 -6.00 4.22 21.47
N ASP A 217 -7.03 5.04 21.27
CA ASP A 217 -7.16 5.90 20.10
C ASP A 217 -6.61 7.31 20.36
N ILE A 218 -5.85 7.82 19.39
CA ILE A 218 -5.51 9.23 19.28
C ILE A 218 -6.56 9.92 18.41
N THR A 219 -7.26 10.90 18.99
CA THR A 219 -8.48 11.46 18.40
C THR A 219 -8.35 12.91 17.96
N ARG A 220 -7.27 13.59 18.35
CA ARG A 220 -7.06 15.02 18.03
C ARG A 220 -5.58 15.41 18.07
N THR A 221 -5.22 16.41 17.29
CA THR A 221 -3.92 17.09 17.37
C THR A 221 -3.72 17.73 18.76
N GLY A 222 -2.52 17.59 19.31
CA GLY A 222 -2.16 18.02 20.65
C GLY A 222 -2.53 17.05 21.77
N GLN A 223 -3.21 15.93 21.47
CA GLN A 223 -3.33 14.83 22.44
C GLN A 223 -1.92 14.38 22.86
N SER A 224 -1.74 14.13 24.15
CA SER A 224 -0.46 13.70 24.71
C SER A 224 -0.68 12.46 25.54
N GLU A 225 0.16 11.46 25.34
CA GLU A 225 0.14 10.21 26.10
C GLU A 225 1.52 9.93 26.70
N THR A 226 1.56 9.11 27.73
CA THR A 226 2.82 8.67 28.33
C THR A 226 2.78 7.18 28.61
N VAL A 227 3.72 6.45 28.02
CA VAL A 227 3.88 5.01 28.20
C VAL A 227 5.30 4.74 28.68
N ASP A 228 5.44 4.11 29.84
CA ASP A 228 6.75 3.77 30.41
C ASP A 228 7.71 4.96 30.55
N GLY A 229 7.18 6.14 30.91
CA GLY A 229 7.93 7.40 31.01
C GLY A 229 8.18 8.11 29.67
N ILE A 230 7.82 7.48 28.55
CA ILE A 230 7.98 8.05 27.20
C ILE A 230 6.80 8.99 26.93
N ARG A 231 7.06 10.30 26.96
CA ARG A 231 6.07 11.32 26.64
C ARG A 231 5.96 11.52 25.12
N MET A 232 4.74 11.43 24.61
CA MET A 232 4.41 11.59 23.19
C MET A 232 3.38 12.70 23.02
N VAL A 233 3.56 13.56 22.02
CA VAL A 233 2.59 14.57 21.60
C VAL A 233 2.21 14.31 20.15
N PHE A 234 0.93 14.10 19.88
CA PHE A 234 0.45 13.66 18.58
C PHE A 234 -0.10 14.80 17.73
N GLN A 235 0.05 14.69 16.42
CA GLN A 235 -0.69 15.47 15.43
C GLN A 235 -1.46 14.50 14.54
N MET A 236 -2.79 14.67 14.45
CA MET A 236 -3.61 13.88 13.55
C MET A 236 -3.44 14.42 12.13
N THR A 237 -3.20 13.53 11.16
CA THR A 237 -3.02 13.89 9.74
C THR A 237 -3.86 13.00 8.81
N PRO A 238 -5.18 12.83 9.05
CA PRO A 238 -6.01 11.93 8.24
C PRO A 238 -6.11 12.41 6.78
N GLY A 239 -6.11 11.46 5.84
CA GLY A 239 -6.28 11.72 4.41
C GLY A 239 -5.00 12.14 3.66
N THR A 240 -3.85 12.04 4.33
CA THR A 240 -2.52 12.30 3.77
C THR A 240 -1.96 11.07 3.08
N GLU A 241 -0.97 10.39 3.66
CA GLU A 241 -0.49 9.11 3.13
C GLU A 241 -1.56 8.04 3.38
N ALA A 242 -2.15 7.98 4.57
CA ALA A 242 -3.26 7.08 4.86
C ALA A 242 -4.54 7.82 5.29
N PRO A 243 -5.72 7.18 5.19
CA PRO A 243 -6.96 7.73 5.71
C PRO A 243 -6.91 8.00 7.22
N ALA A 244 -6.26 7.13 8.00
CA ALA A 244 -5.97 7.31 9.42
C ALA A 244 -4.45 7.31 9.64
N GLU A 245 -3.90 8.47 9.97
CA GLU A 245 -2.45 8.68 10.16
C GLU A 245 -2.20 9.78 11.21
N LEU A 246 -1.04 9.70 11.86
CA LEU A 246 -0.58 10.71 12.81
C LEU A 246 0.95 10.90 12.75
N ASN A 247 1.41 12.11 13.10
CA ASN A 247 2.80 12.37 13.47
C ASN A 247 2.97 12.31 15.00
N VAL A 248 4.19 12.06 15.46
CA VAL A 248 4.52 11.94 16.89
C VAL A 248 5.75 12.76 17.24
N HIS A 249 5.62 13.72 18.14
CA HIS A 249 6.75 14.43 18.73
C HIS A 249 7.14 13.80 20.07
N PHE A 250 8.44 13.55 20.23
CA PHE A 250 9.10 13.09 21.45
C PHE A 250 9.87 14.26 22.07
N PRO A 251 9.21 15.10 22.88
CA PRO A 251 9.78 16.36 23.35
C PRO A 251 11.02 16.18 24.22
N ASP A 252 11.13 15.09 24.97
CA ASP A 252 12.30 14.81 25.82
C ASP A 252 13.53 14.37 25.01
N HIS A 253 13.34 14.06 23.72
CA HIS A 253 14.40 13.74 22.75
C HIS A 253 14.60 14.81 21.68
N ALA A 254 13.78 15.88 21.67
CA ALA A 254 13.69 16.85 20.57
C ALA A 254 13.55 16.17 19.19
N ALA A 255 12.76 15.09 19.11
CA ALA A 255 12.65 14.25 17.93
C ALA A 255 11.21 14.22 17.40
N LEU A 256 11.05 14.30 16.08
CA LEU A 256 9.76 14.21 15.41
C LEU A 256 9.72 12.98 14.49
N CYS A 257 8.79 12.06 14.77
CA CYS A 257 8.39 11.01 13.85
C CYS A 257 7.32 11.58 12.90
N THR A 258 7.62 11.65 11.61
CA THR A 258 6.68 12.13 10.58
C THR A 258 5.89 11.02 9.92
N ALA A 259 5.79 9.85 10.57
CA ALA A 259 5.13 8.66 10.02
C ALA A 259 5.56 8.41 8.57
N GLU A 260 4.63 8.55 7.62
CA GLU A 260 4.92 8.48 6.19
C GLU A 260 4.63 9.80 5.44
N ASN A 261 4.23 10.85 6.17
CA ASN A 261 3.96 12.19 5.65
C ASN A 261 5.18 12.88 5.01
N ALA A 262 6.39 12.65 5.54
CA ALA A 262 7.63 13.21 5.02
C ALA A 262 8.72 12.15 5.06
N THR A 263 9.18 11.74 3.87
CA THR A 263 10.19 10.70 3.68
C THR A 263 11.21 11.15 2.62
N HIS A 264 12.24 10.35 2.30
CA HIS A 264 13.22 10.67 1.27
C HIS A 264 12.75 10.35 -0.18
N THR A 265 11.49 10.64 -0.50
CA THR A 265 10.90 10.55 -1.84
C THR A 265 9.65 11.43 -1.94
N LEU A 266 9.27 11.82 -3.17
CA LEU A 266 7.88 12.16 -3.47
C LEU A 266 7.03 10.90 -3.28
N HIS A 267 5.98 11.00 -2.47
CA HIS A 267 5.07 9.89 -2.20
C HIS A 267 3.91 9.81 -3.20
N ASN A 268 3.15 8.72 -3.17
CA ASN A 268 1.97 8.52 -3.99
C ASN A 268 0.80 9.38 -3.49
N LEU A 269 0.21 10.18 -4.39
CA LEU A 269 -1.15 10.70 -4.20
C LEU A 269 -2.21 9.69 -4.69
N LEU A 270 -1.81 8.81 -5.60
CA LEU A 270 -2.57 7.63 -6.01
C LEU A 270 -1.58 6.52 -6.30
N THR A 271 -1.58 5.48 -5.45
CA THR A 271 -0.75 4.31 -5.68
C THR A 271 -1.22 3.52 -6.90
N LEU A 272 -0.27 3.04 -7.72
CA LEU A 272 -0.57 2.30 -8.94
C LEU A 272 -1.20 0.92 -8.69
N ARG A 273 -1.08 0.35 -7.48
CA ARG A 273 -1.83 -0.87 -7.10
C ARG A 273 -3.34 -0.63 -7.05
N GLY A 274 -3.78 0.63 -6.95
CA GLY A 274 -5.17 1.05 -6.81
C GLY A 274 -5.49 1.46 -5.38
N ALA A 275 -6.09 2.63 -5.23
CA ALA A 275 -6.62 3.19 -3.98
C ALA A 275 -7.54 4.38 -4.32
N GLN A 276 -8.11 5.01 -3.30
CA GLN A 276 -8.68 6.35 -3.44
C GLN A 276 -7.57 7.39 -3.62
N VAL A 277 -7.88 8.52 -4.29
CA VAL A 277 -6.92 9.61 -4.46
C VAL A 277 -6.80 10.41 -3.17
N ARG A 278 -5.57 10.50 -2.64
CA ARG A 278 -5.18 11.28 -1.46
C ARG A 278 -5.21 12.78 -1.74
N ASP A 279 -5.30 13.59 -0.70
CA ASP A 279 -5.36 15.05 -0.85
C ASP A 279 -4.00 15.72 -0.62
N PRO A 280 -3.29 16.18 -1.68
CA PRO A 280 -2.03 16.91 -1.50
C PRO A 280 -2.20 18.30 -0.87
N HIS A 281 -3.40 18.89 -0.92
CA HIS A 281 -3.65 20.17 -0.27
C HIS A 281 -3.65 20.00 1.25
N ASP A 282 -4.40 19.02 1.75
CA ASP A 282 -4.42 18.68 3.17
C ASP A 282 -3.04 18.18 3.62
N TRP A 283 -2.34 17.39 2.81
CA TRP A 283 -0.98 16.95 3.10
C TRP A 283 0.00 18.12 3.29
N ALA A 284 -0.01 19.09 2.37
CA ALA A 284 0.78 20.32 2.54
C ALA A 284 0.36 21.11 3.79
N HIS A 285 -0.94 21.16 4.08
CA HIS A 285 -1.44 21.81 5.29
C HIS A 285 -0.89 21.15 6.57
N TYR A 286 -0.95 19.82 6.68
CA TYR A 286 -0.45 19.11 7.85
C TYR A 286 1.07 19.21 8.02
N LEU A 287 1.85 19.25 6.94
CA LEU A 287 3.29 19.54 7.02
C LEU A 287 3.56 20.98 7.48
N THR A 288 2.72 21.93 7.07
CA THR A 288 2.77 23.31 7.59
C THR A 288 2.49 23.35 9.09
N GLU A 289 1.44 22.65 9.52
CA GLU A 289 1.06 22.55 10.93
C GLU A 289 2.16 21.86 11.76
N ALA A 290 2.78 20.79 11.26
CA ALA A 290 3.88 20.10 11.93
C ALA A 290 5.07 21.03 12.20
N VAL A 291 5.44 21.86 11.20
CA VAL A 291 6.49 22.88 11.35
C VAL A 291 6.10 23.91 12.42
N GLN A 292 4.84 24.35 12.45
CA GLN A 292 4.36 25.33 13.43
C GLN A 292 4.32 24.76 14.86
N LEU A 293 3.85 23.54 15.03
CA LEU A 293 3.70 22.89 16.34
C LEU A 293 5.05 22.47 16.93
N PHE A 294 5.90 21.83 16.11
CA PHE A 294 7.06 21.09 16.61
C PHE A 294 8.40 21.65 16.14
N GLY A 295 8.44 22.50 15.12
CA GLY A 295 9.68 22.93 14.46
C GLY A 295 10.68 23.63 15.39
N ALA A 296 10.19 24.38 16.39
CA ALA A 296 11.06 25.05 17.37
C ALA A 296 11.69 24.08 18.40
N ALA A 297 11.08 22.92 18.62
CA ALA A 297 11.46 21.92 19.61
C ALA A 297 11.99 20.62 18.98
N THR A 298 12.39 20.67 17.70
CA THR A 298 12.83 19.50 16.94
C THR A 298 14.26 19.71 16.43
N ASP A 299 15.15 18.81 16.82
CA ASP A 299 16.54 18.72 16.32
C ASP A 299 16.75 17.55 15.37
N VAL A 300 15.84 16.56 15.36
CA VAL A 300 15.88 15.42 14.45
C VAL A 300 14.48 15.08 13.93
N VAL A 301 14.36 14.82 12.63
CA VAL A 301 13.16 14.25 12.00
C VAL A 301 13.49 12.84 11.54
N PHE A 302 12.64 11.88 11.87
CA PHE A 302 12.70 10.51 11.37
C PHE A 302 11.32 10.06 10.93
N ALA A 303 11.24 8.95 10.20
CA ALA A 303 10.01 8.46 9.60
C ALA A 303 9.95 6.93 9.64
N SER A 304 8.79 6.38 9.32
CA SER A 304 8.54 4.93 9.25
C SER A 304 9.22 4.28 8.03
N HIS A 305 9.83 5.08 7.15
CA HIS A 305 10.70 4.64 6.04
C HIS A 305 11.94 5.51 5.96
N HIS A 306 12.95 5.06 5.20
CA HIS A 306 14.21 5.80 4.95
C HIS A 306 15.03 6.10 6.21
N TRP A 307 15.89 7.12 6.18
CA TRP A 307 16.81 7.52 7.25
C TRP A 307 16.42 8.88 7.86
N PRO A 308 16.93 9.22 9.07
CA PRO A 308 16.64 10.51 9.69
C PRO A 308 17.37 11.72 9.08
N VAL A 309 16.89 12.93 9.42
CA VAL A 309 17.51 14.22 9.15
C VAL A 309 17.84 14.93 10.45
N TRP A 310 19.12 15.29 10.65
CA TRP A 310 19.60 15.92 11.88
C TRP A 310 19.93 17.41 11.71
N GLY A 311 19.73 18.14 12.81
CA GLY A 311 19.91 19.58 12.92
C GLY A 311 18.62 20.31 12.58
N ARG A 312 18.15 21.17 13.49
CA ARG A 312 16.89 21.92 13.34
C ARG A 312 16.74 22.64 12.00
N GLU A 313 17.79 23.28 11.49
CA GLU A 313 17.74 23.96 10.18
C GLU A 313 17.48 22.97 9.04
N ASN A 314 18.17 21.83 9.03
CA ASN A 314 17.97 20.79 8.02
C ASN A 314 16.59 20.14 8.13
N ALA A 315 16.13 19.89 9.36
CA ALA A 315 14.80 19.35 9.63
C ALA A 315 13.70 20.30 9.10
N LEU A 316 13.82 21.60 9.39
CA LEU A 316 12.87 22.61 8.90
C LEU A 316 12.92 22.75 7.38
N ALA A 317 14.11 22.69 6.76
CA ALA A 317 14.25 22.70 5.31
C ALA A 317 13.57 21.48 4.68
N PHE A 318 13.87 20.27 5.17
CA PHE A 318 13.26 19.02 4.71
C PHE A 318 11.73 19.05 4.77
N LEU A 319 11.16 19.43 5.92
CA LEU A 319 9.70 19.53 6.07
C LEU A 319 9.09 20.60 5.16
N SER A 320 9.76 21.74 5.01
CA SER A 320 9.27 22.84 4.18
C SER A 320 9.32 22.49 2.69
N GLU A 321 10.37 21.81 2.23
CA GLU A 321 10.52 21.38 0.84
C GLU A 321 9.51 20.26 0.51
N GLN A 322 9.23 19.34 1.43
CA GLN A 322 8.12 18.37 1.30
C GLN A 322 6.76 19.05 1.24
N ARG A 323 6.48 20.02 2.13
CA ARG A 323 5.25 20.83 2.09
C ARG A 323 5.08 21.49 0.73
N ASP A 324 6.13 22.18 0.27
CA ASP A 324 6.10 22.96 -0.96
C ASP A 324 5.93 22.06 -2.19
N LEU A 325 6.47 20.84 -2.16
CA LEU A 325 6.27 19.84 -3.21
C LEU A 325 4.80 19.46 -3.39
N TYR A 326 4.12 19.09 -2.31
CA TYR A 326 2.70 18.71 -2.38
C TYR A 326 1.81 19.91 -2.75
N ALA A 327 2.06 21.08 -2.14
CA ALA A 327 1.35 22.31 -2.48
C ALA A 327 1.54 22.69 -3.96
N TYR A 328 2.76 22.57 -4.49
CA TYR A 328 3.05 22.90 -5.87
C TYR A 328 2.37 21.93 -6.85
N LEU A 329 2.44 20.62 -6.59
CA LEU A 329 1.75 19.61 -7.41
C LEU A 329 0.24 19.87 -7.44
N HIS A 330 -0.35 20.19 -6.30
CA HIS A 330 -1.75 20.57 -6.18
C HIS A 330 -2.05 21.85 -6.99
N ASP A 331 -1.47 22.98 -6.60
CA ASP A 331 -1.83 24.30 -7.10
C ASP A 331 -1.53 24.46 -8.58
N GLN A 332 -0.41 23.92 -9.07
CA GLN A 332 -0.08 24.01 -10.49
C GLN A 332 -0.96 23.10 -11.34
N THR A 333 -1.37 21.93 -10.83
CA THR A 333 -2.36 21.10 -11.52
C THR A 333 -3.69 21.84 -11.62
N LEU A 334 -4.16 22.45 -10.54
CA LEU A 334 -5.40 23.25 -10.54
C LEU A 334 -5.31 24.49 -11.44
N ARG A 335 -4.16 25.15 -11.48
CA ARG A 335 -3.95 26.28 -12.39
C ARG A 335 -4.03 25.83 -13.84
N MET A 336 -3.40 24.70 -14.18
CA MET A 336 -3.34 24.19 -15.56
C MET A 336 -4.67 23.57 -16.02
N LEU A 337 -5.39 22.85 -15.16
CA LEU A 337 -6.73 22.36 -15.51
C LEU A 337 -7.70 23.53 -15.75
N ASN A 338 -7.57 24.63 -14.99
CA ASN A 338 -8.36 25.85 -15.22
C ASN A 338 -7.95 26.60 -16.49
N GLN A 339 -6.85 26.20 -17.14
CA GLN A 339 -6.46 26.65 -18.48
C GLN A 339 -6.94 25.69 -19.59
N GLY A 340 -7.69 24.65 -19.23
CA GLY A 340 -8.28 23.69 -20.16
C GLY A 340 -7.41 22.46 -20.43
N LEU A 341 -6.30 22.28 -19.72
CA LEU A 341 -5.45 21.08 -19.89
C LEU A 341 -6.08 19.88 -19.18
N THR A 342 -5.98 18.73 -19.83
CA THR A 342 -6.35 17.41 -19.28
C THR A 342 -5.25 16.86 -18.38
N GLY A 343 -5.56 15.88 -17.53
CA GLY A 343 -4.57 15.28 -16.61
C GLY A 343 -3.31 14.74 -17.33
N LEU A 344 -3.44 14.21 -18.54
CA LEU A 344 -2.31 13.75 -19.35
C LEU A 344 -1.41 14.91 -19.81
N GLU A 345 -2.01 16.00 -20.30
CA GLU A 345 -1.27 17.18 -20.76
C GLU A 345 -0.57 17.89 -19.60
N ILE A 346 -1.23 17.98 -18.44
CA ILE A 346 -0.65 18.55 -17.22
C ILE A 346 0.59 17.75 -16.81
N ALA A 347 0.52 16.42 -16.82
CA ALA A 347 1.64 15.55 -16.45
C ALA A 347 2.87 15.74 -17.36
N GLU A 348 2.69 16.06 -18.64
CA GLU A 348 3.79 16.35 -19.57
C GLU A 348 4.32 17.79 -19.47
N GLN A 349 3.50 18.74 -19.01
CA GLN A 349 3.89 20.15 -18.88
C GLN A 349 4.44 20.52 -17.50
N MET A 350 4.11 19.76 -16.46
CA MET A 350 4.53 20.03 -15.09
C MET A 350 6.07 20.05 -14.99
N ARG A 351 6.60 21.14 -14.42
CA ARG A 351 8.03 21.29 -14.11
C ARG A 351 8.15 21.69 -12.65
N LEU A 352 9.02 21.00 -11.91
CA LEU A 352 9.27 21.36 -10.52
C LEU A 352 10.16 22.60 -10.44
N PRO A 353 10.03 23.42 -9.38
CA PRO A 353 10.96 24.51 -9.11
C PRO A 353 12.40 23.98 -8.95
N PRO A 354 13.45 24.72 -9.39
CA PRO A 354 14.84 24.26 -9.32
C PRO A 354 15.34 23.84 -7.93
N THR A 355 14.80 24.42 -6.85
CA THR A 355 15.13 24.01 -5.48
C THR A 355 14.64 22.60 -5.21
N LEU A 356 13.37 22.29 -5.56
CA LEU A 356 12.80 20.96 -5.40
C LEU A 356 13.49 19.97 -6.35
N GLU A 357 13.69 20.31 -7.63
CA GLU A 357 14.43 19.42 -8.57
C GLU A 357 15.84 19.03 -8.11
N ARG A 358 16.48 19.82 -7.24
CA ARG A 358 17.80 19.51 -6.67
C ARG A 358 17.73 18.73 -5.36
N ALA A 359 16.60 18.78 -4.65
CA ALA A 359 16.43 18.18 -3.34
C ALA A 359 16.05 16.70 -3.48
N TRP A 360 16.99 15.79 -3.17
CA TRP A 360 16.84 14.35 -3.36
C TRP A 360 15.55 13.75 -2.80
N HIS A 361 15.10 14.24 -1.64
CA HIS A 361 13.87 13.75 -1.00
C HIS A 361 12.57 14.12 -1.71
N THR A 362 12.61 14.96 -2.75
CA THR A 362 11.44 15.30 -3.57
C THR A 362 11.40 14.56 -4.91
N HIS A 363 12.40 13.72 -5.19
CA HIS A 363 12.44 12.91 -6.41
C HIS A 363 11.36 11.82 -6.39
N GLY A 364 10.87 11.49 -7.58
CA GLY A 364 9.78 10.54 -7.77
C GLY A 364 10.19 9.07 -7.68
N TYR A 365 10.77 8.62 -6.57
CA TYR A 365 11.20 7.23 -6.42
C TYR A 365 10.04 6.26 -6.15
N TYR A 366 9.04 6.70 -5.39
CA TYR A 366 7.84 5.91 -5.06
C TYR A 366 6.59 6.46 -5.74
N GLY A 367 6.22 7.70 -5.43
CA GLY A 367 5.31 8.51 -6.24
C GLY A 367 6.04 9.13 -7.43
N SER A 368 5.31 9.76 -8.35
CA SER A 368 5.93 10.51 -9.46
C SER A 368 5.14 11.77 -9.75
N VAL A 369 5.82 12.83 -10.20
CA VAL A 369 5.17 14.06 -10.66
C VAL A 369 4.08 13.76 -11.70
N SER A 370 4.35 12.84 -12.62
CA SER A 370 3.44 12.50 -13.73
C SER A 370 2.14 11.86 -13.23
N HIS A 371 2.19 10.74 -12.51
CA HIS A 371 0.95 10.09 -12.04
C HIS A 371 0.28 10.88 -10.91
N ASN A 372 1.02 11.64 -10.11
CA ASN A 372 0.43 12.48 -9.07
C ASN A 372 -0.34 13.67 -9.67
N ALA A 373 0.16 14.30 -10.74
CA ALA A 373 -0.61 15.33 -11.44
C ALA A 373 -1.92 14.77 -12.04
N LYS A 374 -1.87 13.55 -12.61
CA LYS A 374 -3.07 12.84 -13.09
C LYS A 374 -4.04 12.52 -11.96
N ALA A 375 -3.52 12.12 -10.80
CA ALA A 375 -4.33 11.85 -9.61
C ALA A 375 -5.04 13.10 -9.11
N VAL A 376 -4.34 14.24 -9.00
CA VAL A 376 -4.96 15.52 -8.63
C VAL A 376 -6.05 15.88 -9.64
N TYR A 377 -5.80 15.74 -10.94
CA TYR A 377 -6.85 15.94 -11.95
C TYR A 377 -8.06 15.03 -11.69
N GLN A 378 -7.83 13.72 -11.48
CA GLN A 378 -8.89 12.75 -11.19
C GLN A 378 -9.70 13.11 -9.95
N ARG A 379 -9.06 13.64 -8.90
CA ARG A 379 -9.75 14.07 -7.66
C ARG A 379 -10.78 15.16 -7.93
N TYR A 380 -10.46 16.13 -8.79
CA TYR A 380 -11.32 17.29 -9.05
C TYR A 380 -12.28 17.11 -10.24
N MET A 381 -11.85 16.39 -11.28
CA MET A 381 -12.58 16.27 -12.55
C MET A 381 -13.16 14.87 -12.80
N GLY A 382 -12.76 13.87 -12.00
CA GLY A 382 -13.12 12.48 -12.23
C GLY A 382 -12.34 11.86 -13.40
N TRP A 383 -12.90 10.81 -13.99
CA TRP A 383 -12.27 10.03 -15.07
C TRP A 383 -12.37 10.70 -16.45
N PHE A 384 -13.36 11.57 -16.66
CA PHE A 384 -13.69 12.13 -17.96
C PHE A 384 -12.90 13.41 -18.23
N ASP A 385 -12.27 13.50 -19.39
CA ASP A 385 -11.38 14.62 -19.75
C ASP A 385 -12.11 15.83 -20.35
N GLY A 386 -13.43 15.73 -20.54
CA GLY A 386 -14.26 16.78 -21.16
C GLY A 386 -14.46 16.62 -22.67
N ASN A 387 -13.72 15.74 -23.35
CA ASN A 387 -13.86 15.51 -24.79
C ASN A 387 -14.90 14.41 -25.08
N PRO A 388 -16.04 14.71 -25.73
CA PRO A 388 -17.10 13.73 -25.96
C PRO A 388 -16.67 12.51 -26.80
N ALA A 389 -15.55 12.59 -27.54
CA ALA A 389 -14.98 11.43 -28.23
C ALA A 389 -14.54 10.30 -27.27
N HIS A 390 -14.23 10.64 -26.02
CA HIS A 390 -13.77 9.69 -25.00
C HIS A 390 -14.88 9.28 -24.01
N LEU A 391 -16.09 9.85 -24.12
CA LEU A 391 -17.18 9.61 -23.18
C LEU A 391 -17.72 8.17 -23.24
N TRP A 392 -17.79 7.60 -24.44
CA TRP A 392 -18.30 6.25 -24.66
C TRP A 392 -17.40 5.49 -25.65
N ALA A 393 -16.11 5.40 -25.30
CA ALA A 393 -15.13 4.67 -26.09
C ALA A 393 -15.42 3.16 -26.09
N HIS A 394 -15.02 2.49 -27.17
CA HIS A 394 -15.03 1.03 -27.22
C HIS A 394 -14.11 0.44 -26.12
N PRO A 395 -14.45 -0.73 -25.54
CA PRO A 395 -13.53 -1.48 -24.71
C PRO A 395 -12.24 -1.84 -25.47
N PRO A 396 -11.12 -2.13 -24.76
CA PRO A 396 -9.80 -2.28 -25.37
C PRO A 396 -9.72 -3.26 -26.56
N VAL A 397 -10.32 -4.45 -26.47
CA VAL A 397 -10.31 -5.47 -27.54
C VAL A 397 -11.05 -4.99 -28.80
N GLU A 398 -12.21 -4.38 -28.60
CA GLU A 398 -13.03 -3.86 -29.69
C GLU A 398 -12.35 -2.66 -30.37
N ALA A 399 -11.75 -1.76 -29.59
CA ALA A 399 -10.99 -0.64 -30.13
C ALA A 399 -9.73 -1.12 -30.89
N ALA A 400 -8.98 -2.05 -30.30
CA ALA A 400 -7.76 -2.64 -30.85
C ALA A 400 -7.98 -3.22 -32.26
N THR A 401 -9.02 -4.04 -32.43
CA THR A 401 -9.37 -4.64 -33.73
C THR A 401 -9.56 -3.57 -34.82
N ARG A 402 -10.22 -2.46 -34.48
CA ARG A 402 -10.48 -1.35 -35.42
C ARG A 402 -9.25 -0.50 -35.69
N TYR A 403 -8.42 -0.24 -34.67
CA TYR A 403 -7.16 0.46 -34.84
C TYR A 403 -6.23 -0.29 -35.79
N VAL A 404 -6.09 -1.61 -35.62
CA VAL A 404 -5.25 -2.45 -36.47
C VAL A 404 -5.73 -2.43 -37.93
N ASP A 405 -7.05 -2.53 -38.15
CA ASP A 405 -7.64 -2.41 -39.49
C ASP A 405 -7.33 -1.04 -40.12
N PHE A 406 -7.57 0.06 -39.40
CA PHE A 406 -7.30 1.42 -39.86
C PHE A 406 -5.82 1.70 -40.15
N MET A 407 -4.91 1.05 -39.43
CA MET A 407 -3.46 1.21 -39.61
C MET A 407 -2.87 0.34 -40.73
N GLY A 408 -3.69 -0.47 -41.41
CA GLY A 408 -3.26 -1.31 -42.53
C GLY A 408 -2.90 -2.75 -42.16
N GLY A 409 -3.39 -3.25 -41.03
CA GLY A 409 -3.16 -4.62 -40.55
C GLY A 409 -1.95 -4.76 -39.62
N ALA A 410 -1.89 -5.88 -38.90
CA ALA A 410 -0.89 -6.13 -37.86
C ALA A 410 0.56 -6.04 -38.37
N GLU A 411 0.85 -6.57 -39.57
CA GLU A 411 2.20 -6.54 -40.16
C GLU A 411 2.68 -5.10 -40.41
N GLU A 412 1.82 -4.22 -40.90
CA GLU A 412 2.18 -2.81 -41.15
C GLU A 412 2.38 -2.04 -39.85
N VAL A 413 1.54 -2.30 -38.84
CA VAL A 413 1.71 -1.71 -37.50
C VAL A 413 3.06 -2.12 -36.92
N LEU A 414 3.39 -3.41 -36.91
CA LEU A 414 4.64 -3.93 -36.36
C LEU A 414 5.85 -3.40 -37.13
N ARG A 415 5.80 -3.34 -38.47
CA ARG A 415 6.88 -2.76 -39.30
C ARG A 415 7.18 -1.31 -38.92
N ARG A 416 6.16 -0.48 -38.67
CA ARG A 416 6.33 0.91 -38.22
C ARG A 416 6.76 0.99 -36.76
N ALA A 417 6.21 0.13 -35.90
CA ALA A 417 6.59 0.06 -34.50
C ALA A 417 8.07 -0.27 -34.32
N HIS A 418 8.64 -1.18 -35.12
CA HIS A 418 10.09 -1.45 -35.14
C HIS A 418 10.92 -0.22 -35.52
N GLN A 419 10.42 0.64 -36.42
CA GLN A 419 11.10 1.89 -36.77
C GLN A 419 11.08 2.88 -35.60
N SER A 420 9.94 3.04 -34.94
CA SER A 420 9.81 3.87 -33.73
C SER A 420 10.68 3.33 -32.59
N TYR A 421 10.76 2.01 -32.43
CA TYR A 421 11.64 1.35 -31.46
C TYR A 421 13.11 1.68 -31.73
N ALA A 422 13.55 1.55 -32.99
CA ALA A 422 14.92 1.89 -33.38
C ALA A 422 15.26 3.39 -33.18
N GLN A 423 14.26 4.27 -33.14
CA GLN A 423 14.40 5.69 -32.85
C GLN A 423 14.35 6.01 -31.34
N GLY A 424 14.02 5.03 -30.50
CA GLY A 424 13.93 5.18 -29.04
C GLY A 424 12.58 5.70 -28.54
N ASP A 425 11.53 5.72 -29.36
CA ASP A 425 10.18 6.16 -28.95
C ASP A 425 9.39 5.01 -28.30
N PHE A 426 9.91 4.50 -27.18
CA PHE A 426 9.37 3.31 -26.53
C PHE A 426 7.96 3.52 -25.94
N ARG A 427 7.62 4.76 -25.55
CA ARG A 427 6.27 5.11 -25.08
C ARG A 427 5.25 4.88 -26.18
N TRP A 428 5.53 5.37 -27.39
CA TRP A 428 4.66 5.18 -28.54
C TRP A 428 4.61 3.73 -29.01
N VAL A 429 5.75 3.02 -29.01
CA VAL A 429 5.77 1.58 -29.34
C VAL A 429 4.85 0.80 -28.40
N ALA A 430 4.95 1.02 -27.09
CA ALA A 430 4.12 0.34 -26.11
C ALA A 430 2.62 0.66 -26.27
N GLU A 431 2.27 1.87 -26.69
CA GLU A 431 0.89 2.30 -26.97
C GLU A 431 0.34 1.64 -28.24
N VAL A 432 1.09 1.69 -29.35
CA VAL A 432 0.59 1.24 -30.65
C VAL A 432 0.59 -0.29 -30.77
N VAL A 433 1.60 -0.98 -30.21
CA VAL A 433 1.70 -2.45 -30.28
C VAL A 433 0.69 -3.12 -29.35
N HIS A 434 0.26 -2.46 -28.28
CA HIS A 434 -0.86 -2.90 -27.44
C HIS A 434 -2.11 -3.19 -28.28
N HIS A 435 -2.42 -2.39 -29.31
CA HIS A 435 -3.57 -2.66 -30.17
C HIS A 435 -3.42 -3.94 -31.00
N VAL A 436 -2.21 -4.25 -31.50
CA VAL A 436 -1.99 -5.53 -32.20
C VAL A 436 -2.19 -6.69 -31.24
N LEU A 437 -1.65 -6.60 -30.02
CA LEU A 437 -1.73 -7.64 -29.02
C LEU A 437 -3.17 -7.86 -28.50
N PHE A 438 -3.95 -6.81 -28.32
CA PHE A 438 -5.34 -6.92 -27.84
C PHE A 438 -6.30 -7.36 -28.96
N ALA A 439 -5.95 -7.16 -30.23
CA ALA A 439 -6.69 -7.71 -31.37
C ALA A 439 -6.33 -9.19 -31.64
N ASP A 440 -5.07 -9.57 -31.44
CA ASP A 440 -4.56 -10.94 -31.59
C ASP A 440 -3.58 -11.29 -30.45
N PRO A 441 -4.08 -11.82 -29.31
CA PRO A 441 -3.25 -12.16 -28.15
C PRO A 441 -2.20 -13.25 -28.41
N ALA A 442 -2.35 -14.01 -29.50
CA ALA A 442 -1.43 -15.06 -29.92
C ALA A 442 -0.30 -14.54 -30.82
N ASN A 443 -0.31 -13.26 -31.22
CA ASN A 443 0.71 -12.68 -32.06
C ASN A 443 2.07 -12.61 -31.33
N ALA A 444 2.96 -13.55 -31.66
CA ALA A 444 4.26 -13.69 -31.00
C ALA A 444 5.19 -12.48 -31.23
N GLU A 445 5.13 -11.86 -32.40
CA GLU A 445 5.97 -10.68 -32.71
C GLU A 445 5.50 -9.45 -31.93
N ALA A 446 4.19 -9.19 -31.87
CA ALA A 446 3.63 -8.10 -31.08
C ALA A 446 3.94 -8.27 -29.59
N ARG A 447 3.78 -9.50 -29.08
CA ARG A 447 4.12 -9.86 -27.69
C ARG A 447 5.59 -9.59 -27.37
N ALA A 448 6.51 -10.00 -28.25
CA ALA A 448 7.94 -9.77 -28.07
C ALA A 448 8.29 -8.28 -28.12
N LEU A 449 7.81 -7.54 -29.14
CA LEU A 449 8.08 -6.12 -29.30
C LEU A 449 7.49 -5.27 -28.18
N GLN A 450 6.28 -5.61 -27.71
CA GLN A 450 5.67 -4.97 -26.55
C GLN A 450 6.52 -5.20 -25.30
N ALA A 451 6.97 -6.43 -25.05
CA ALA A 451 7.83 -6.73 -23.90
C ALA A 451 9.15 -5.96 -23.97
N ASP A 452 9.78 -5.88 -25.14
CA ASP A 452 11.03 -5.13 -25.33
C ASP A 452 10.85 -3.63 -25.11
N ALA A 453 9.72 -3.05 -25.55
CA ALA A 453 9.42 -1.63 -25.32
C ALA A 453 9.17 -1.32 -23.84
N LEU A 454 8.37 -2.15 -23.16
CA LEU A 454 8.15 -2.03 -21.71
C LEU A 454 9.47 -2.19 -20.95
N GLU A 455 10.34 -3.13 -21.34
CA GLU A 455 11.64 -3.33 -20.70
C GLU A 455 12.53 -2.08 -20.79
N GLN A 456 12.61 -1.43 -21.96
CA GLN A 456 13.36 -0.17 -22.11
C GLN A 456 12.77 0.96 -21.26
N LEU A 457 11.44 1.07 -21.18
CA LEU A 457 10.77 2.03 -20.29
C LEU A 457 11.09 1.75 -18.81
N GLY A 458 11.13 0.48 -18.42
CA GLY A 458 11.53 0.06 -17.07
C GLY A 458 12.99 0.41 -16.76
N TYR A 459 13.90 0.25 -17.72
CA TYR A 459 15.32 0.59 -17.56
C TYR A 459 15.54 2.11 -17.41
N GLY A 460 14.77 2.92 -18.13
CA GLY A 460 14.84 4.38 -18.06
C GLY A 460 14.09 5.03 -16.89
N SER A 461 13.33 4.26 -16.11
CA SER A 461 12.47 4.80 -15.04
C SER A 461 13.25 5.22 -13.79
N GLU A 462 13.10 6.48 -13.37
CA GLU A 462 13.55 6.95 -12.05
C GLU A 462 12.67 6.42 -10.91
N ASN A 463 11.40 6.14 -11.21
CA ASN A 463 10.45 5.62 -10.24
C ASN A 463 10.56 4.10 -10.12
N GLY A 464 10.76 3.59 -8.91
CA GLY A 464 10.93 2.16 -8.63
C GLY A 464 9.68 1.36 -8.95
N THR A 465 8.50 1.88 -8.61
CA THR A 465 7.23 1.18 -8.89
C THR A 465 6.94 1.12 -10.39
N TRP A 466 7.24 2.18 -11.16
CA TRP A 466 7.10 2.19 -12.61
C TRP A 466 8.02 1.18 -13.26
N ARG A 467 9.29 1.14 -12.84
CA ARG A 467 10.24 0.13 -13.28
C ARG A 467 9.65 -1.28 -13.08
N ASN A 468 9.13 -1.56 -11.90
CA ASN A 468 8.58 -2.88 -11.58
C ASN A 468 7.33 -3.19 -12.40
N PHE A 469 6.41 -2.24 -12.59
CA PHE A 469 5.25 -2.41 -13.46
C PHE A 469 5.66 -2.76 -14.90
N TYR A 470 6.59 -1.99 -15.47
CA TYR A 470 7.06 -2.20 -16.82
C TYR A 470 7.75 -3.56 -16.99
N LEU A 471 8.67 -3.90 -16.09
CA LEU A 471 9.42 -5.16 -16.17
C LEU A 471 8.54 -6.38 -15.88
N THR A 472 7.57 -6.28 -14.96
CA THR A 472 6.63 -7.39 -14.70
C THR A 472 5.68 -7.57 -15.88
N GLY A 473 5.25 -6.48 -16.53
CA GLY A 473 4.49 -6.58 -17.77
C GLY A 473 5.28 -7.27 -18.89
N ALA A 474 6.56 -6.92 -19.06
CA ALA A 474 7.44 -7.60 -20.00
C ALA A 474 7.64 -9.09 -19.66
N LEU A 475 7.79 -9.42 -18.38
CA LEU A 475 7.89 -10.80 -17.89
C LEU A 475 6.62 -11.60 -18.24
N GLU A 476 5.42 -11.09 -17.94
CA GLU A 476 4.19 -11.80 -18.24
C GLU A 476 3.92 -11.99 -19.73
N LEU A 477 4.33 -11.02 -20.55
CA LEU A 477 4.27 -11.17 -21.99
C LEU A 477 5.18 -12.30 -22.47
N ARG A 478 6.38 -12.46 -21.88
CA ARG A 478 7.38 -13.47 -22.29
C ARG A 478 7.12 -14.86 -21.71
N GLU A 479 6.66 -14.94 -20.46
CA GLU A 479 6.66 -16.18 -19.67
C GLU A 479 5.26 -16.58 -19.15
N GLY A 480 4.27 -15.70 -19.24
CA GLY A 480 2.92 -15.92 -18.71
C GLY A 480 2.68 -15.31 -17.33
N SER A 481 1.45 -15.44 -16.83
CA SER A 481 1.01 -14.78 -15.58
C SER A 481 1.88 -15.16 -14.37
N VAL A 482 2.26 -14.16 -13.57
CA VAL A 482 2.95 -14.38 -12.29
C VAL A 482 1.98 -14.56 -11.11
N GLY A 483 0.67 -14.49 -11.36
CA GLY A 483 -0.37 -14.58 -10.34
C GLY A 483 -0.27 -13.49 -9.27
N THR A 484 -0.59 -13.85 -8.02
CA THR A 484 -0.53 -12.97 -6.85
C THR A 484 0.40 -13.59 -5.80
N PRO A 485 1.71 -13.28 -5.81
CA PRO A 485 2.70 -13.93 -4.95
C PRO A 485 2.54 -13.65 -3.45
N ALA A 486 1.89 -12.55 -3.07
CA ALA A 486 1.67 -12.15 -1.69
C ALA A 486 0.27 -11.51 -1.55
N SER A 487 -0.36 -11.71 -0.39
CA SER A 487 -1.64 -11.10 -0.01
C SER A 487 -1.47 -10.40 1.34
N SER A 488 -2.08 -9.22 1.48
CA SER A 488 -2.16 -8.50 2.77
C SER A 488 -3.33 -8.97 3.63
N VAL A 489 -4.27 -9.77 3.10
CA VAL A 489 -5.43 -10.26 3.85
C VAL A 489 -5.01 -11.44 4.73
N SER A 490 -5.25 -11.33 6.03
CA SER A 490 -4.94 -12.37 7.02
C SER A 490 -6.14 -12.69 7.92
N GLU A 491 -6.04 -13.79 8.69
CA GLU A 491 -7.08 -14.20 9.62
C GLU A 491 -7.40 -13.14 10.68
N ASP A 492 -6.39 -12.42 11.16
CA ASP A 492 -6.58 -11.36 12.16
C ASP A 492 -7.32 -10.15 11.56
N ILE A 493 -7.01 -9.78 10.31
CA ILE A 493 -7.69 -8.70 9.59
C ILE A 493 -9.15 -9.07 9.35
N LEU A 494 -9.41 -10.30 8.90
CA LEU A 494 -10.77 -10.81 8.74
C LEU A 494 -11.52 -10.90 10.08
N GLY A 495 -10.82 -11.24 11.16
CA GLY A 495 -11.35 -11.26 12.52
C GLY A 495 -11.72 -9.88 13.06
N ALA A 496 -11.04 -8.82 12.61
CA ALA A 496 -11.27 -7.44 13.02
C ALA A 496 -12.48 -6.76 12.33
N LEU A 497 -13.00 -7.35 11.25
CA LEU A 497 -14.18 -6.85 10.55
C LEU A 497 -15.41 -6.80 11.49
N THR A 498 -16.24 -5.77 11.36
CA THR A 498 -17.61 -5.82 11.88
C THR A 498 -18.45 -6.82 11.08
N LEU A 499 -19.57 -7.28 11.64
CA LEU A 499 -20.49 -8.15 10.91
C LEU A 499 -21.05 -7.46 9.66
N GLU A 500 -21.34 -6.17 9.76
CA GLU A 500 -21.76 -5.33 8.64
C GLU A 500 -20.73 -5.30 7.51
N GLN A 501 -19.44 -5.12 7.82
CA GLN A 501 -18.38 -5.12 6.80
C GLN A 501 -18.19 -6.52 6.19
N LEU A 502 -18.35 -7.60 6.97
CA LEU A 502 -18.38 -8.97 6.42
C LEU A 502 -19.55 -9.13 5.45
N PHE A 503 -20.73 -8.60 5.76
CA PHE A 503 -21.87 -8.65 4.87
C PHE A 503 -21.70 -7.78 3.62
N ASP A 504 -21.08 -6.60 3.73
CA ASP A 504 -20.69 -5.80 2.57
C ASP A 504 -19.74 -6.59 1.65
N SER A 505 -18.77 -7.33 2.22
CA SER A 505 -17.86 -8.17 1.44
C SER A 505 -18.59 -9.30 0.68
N LEU A 506 -19.64 -9.87 1.26
CA LEU A 506 -20.51 -10.83 0.57
C LEU A 506 -21.34 -10.14 -0.52
N ALA A 507 -21.85 -8.94 -0.25
CA ALA A 507 -22.68 -8.20 -1.20
C ALA A 507 -21.94 -7.84 -2.49
N ILE A 508 -20.65 -7.50 -2.39
CA ILE A 508 -19.78 -7.20 -3.54
C ILE A 508 -19.61 -8.42 -4.46
N ARG A 509 -19.78 -9.64 -3.94
CA ARG A 509 -19.61 -10.89 -4.68
C ARG A 509 -20.88 -11.34 -5.41
N VAL A 510 -22.00 -10.66 -5.26
CA VAL A 510 -23.26 -11.07 -5.92
C VAL A 510 -23.14 -10.92 -7.43
N ASP A 511 -23.37 -12.01 -8.17
CA ASP A 511 -23.65 -11.94 -9.61
C ASP A 511 -25.09 -11.41 -9.79
N GLY A 512 -25.19 -10.11 -10.03
CA GLY A 512 -26.46 -9.41 -10.23
C GLY A 512 -27.32 -10.02 -11.36
N PRO A 513 -26.79 -10.17 -12.59
CA PRO A 513 -27.52 -10.80 -13.70
C PRO A 513 -28.06 -12.21 -13.38
N ARG A 514 -27.34 -13.04 -12.62
CA ARG A 514 -27.82 -14.37 -12.22
C ARG A 514 -28.86 -14.34 -11.10
N SER A 515 -29.01 -13.23 -10.39
CA SER A 515 -29.84 -13.11 -9.18
C SER A 515 -30.90 -12.00 -9.23
N TRP A 516 -31.07 -11.33 -10.38
CA TRP A 516 -32.00 -10.20 -10.51
C TRP A 516 -33.48 -10.54 -10.30
N ASP A 517 -33.85 -11.82 -10.47
CA ASP A 517 -35.20 -12.35 -10.27
C ASP A 517 -35.38 -13.00 -8.88
N ALA A 518 -34.29 -13.13 -8.11
CA ALA A 518 -34.34 -13.66 -6.75
C ALA A 518 -34.91 -12.61 -5.78
N ASP A 519 -35.68 -13.07 -4.79
CA ASP A 519 -36.05 -12.30 -3.58
C ASP A 519 -35.86 -13.26 -2.41
N VAL A 520 -34.72 -13.15 -1.72
CA VAL A 520 -34.33 -14.02 -0.61
C VAL A 520 -34.02 -13.16 0.60
N THR A 521 -34.66 -13.46 1.73
CA THR A 521 -34.44 -12.79 3.02
C THR A 521 -33.91 -13.79 4.05
N VAL A 522 -32.69 -13.56 4.52
CA VAL A 522 -32.02 -14.36 5.55
C VAL A 522 -31.85 -13.51 6.80
N ARG A 523 -32.34 -13.97 7.96
CA ARG A 523 -32.15 -13.27 9.23
C ARG A 523 -31.21 -14.02 10.15
N TRP A 524 -30.24 -13.30 10.70
CA TRP A 524 -29.29 -13.77 11.69
C TRP A 524 -29.68 -13.22 13.06
N ARG A 525 -29.92 -14.11 14.01
CA ARG A 525 -30.24 -13.78 15.40
C ARG A 525 -29.09 -14.22 16.30
N LEU A 526 -28.47 -13.27 16.99
CA LEU A 526 -27.38 -13.58 17.92
C LEU A 526 -27.94 -14.09 19.25
N VAL A 527 -27.42 -15.21 19.77
CA VAL A 527 -27.87 -15.79 21.06
C VAL A 527 -27.51 -14.90 22.26
N ASP A 528 -26.44 -14.13 22.14
CA ASP A 528 -25.92 -13.24 23.19
C ASP A 528 -26.73 -11.94 23.32
N GLY A 529 -27.79 -11.79 22.51
CA GLY A 529 -28.67 -10.62 22.49
C GLY A 529 -28.32 -9.61 21.38
N GLY A 530 -29.02 -8.48 21.38
CA GLY A 530 -28.89 -7.44 20.37
C GLY A 530 -29.90 -7.53 19.23
N ASP A 531 -29.88 -6.52 18.36
CA ASP A 531 -30.75 -6.46 17.20
C ASP A 531 -30.34 -7.49 16.15
N PRO A 532 -31.30 -8.24 15.55
CA PRO A 532 -30.99 -9.20 14.50
C PRO A 532 -30.47 -8.48 13.25
N LEU A 533 -29.65 -9.18 12.47
CA LEU A 533 -29.15 -8.71 11.18
C LEU A 533 -29.91 -9.43 10.07
N THR A 534 -30.55 -8.68 9.18
CA THR A 534 -31.33 -9.25 8.07
C THR A 534 -30.64 -8.92 6.76
N LEU A 535 -30.25 -9.95 6.03
CA LEU A 535 -29.78 -9.88 4.66
C LEU A 535 -30.97 -10.03 3.70
N ARG A 536 -31.00 -9.23 2.64
CA ARG A 536 -31.97 -9.37 1.56
C ARG A 536 -31.31 -9.27 0.21
N LEU A 537 -31.34 -10.37 -0.55
CA LEU A 537 -30.99 -10.42 -1.96
C LEU A 537 -32.23 -10.14 -2.79
N ARG A 538 -32.28 -9.00 -3.48
CA ARG A 538 -33.37 -8.65 -4.37
C ARG A 538 -32.89 -7.73 -5.49
N ASN A 539 -33.42 -7.91 -6.69
CA ASN A 539 -33.02 -7.13 -7.88
C ASN A 539 -31.51 -7.25 -8.15
N GLY A 540 -30.90 -8.39 -7.82
CA GLY A 540 -29.47 -8.63 -8.02
C GLY A 540 -28.57 -7.89 -7.05
N VAL A 541 -29.12 -7.39 -5.93
CA VAL A 541 -28.39 -6.66 -4.90
C VAL A 541 -28.63 -7.31 -3.55
N LEU A 542 -27.55 -7.56 -2.81
CA LEU A 542 -27.61 -7.98 -1.42
C LEU A 542 -27.51 -6.73 -0.53
N THR A 543 -28.53 -6.52 0.28
CA THR A 543 -28.57 -5.45 1.29
C THR A 543 -28.61 -6.06 2.68
N HIS A 544 -28.13 -5.34 3.70
CA HIS A 544 -28.25 -5.75 5.08
C HIS A 544 -28.80 -4.63 5.95
N VAL A 545 -29.57 -5.00 6.97
CA VAL A 545 -30.12 -4.08 7.97
C VAL A 545 -30.05 -4.69 9.34
N ARG A 546 -29.78 -3.85 10.34
CA ARG A 546 -29.85 -4.23 11.76
C ARG A 546 -31.22 -3.83 12.33
N GLY A 547 -31.82 -4.73 13.10
CA GLY A 547 -33.12 -4.54 13.76
C GLY A 547 -34.31 -5.17 13.03
N LEU A 548 -35.50 -4.96 13.59
CA LEU A 548 -36.79 -5.45 13.09
C LEU A 548 -37.67 -4.33 12.51
N GLY A 549 -37.04 -3.23 12.07
CA GLY A 549 -37.75 -2.08 11.49
C GLY A 549 -38.38 -2.41 10.13
N PRO A 550 -39.11 -1.45 9.51
CA PRO A 550 -39.81 -1.68 8.24
C PRO A 550 -38.92 -2.12 7.07
N ALA A 551 -37.61 -1.83 7.14
CA ALA A 551 -36.62 -2.29 6.16
C ALA A 551 -36.26 -3.77 6.32
N ALA A 552 -36.44 -4.33 7.52
CA ALA A 552 -36.27 -5.76 7.80
C ALA A 552 -37.55 -6.50 7.37
N ALA A 553 -37.52 -7.06 6.17
CA ALA A 553 -38.60 -7.92 5.68
C ALA A 553 -38.74 -9.19 6.54
N GLU A 554 -39.89 -9.88 6.43
CA GLU A 554 -40.05 -11.21 7.00
C GLU A 554 -39.04 -12.18 6.38
N PRO A 555 -38.33 -12.99 7.18
CA PRO A 555 -37.28 -13.85 6.67
C PRO A 555 -37.87 -15.11 6.06
N ASP A 556 -37.32 -15.54 4.92
CA ASP A 556 -37.55 -16.89 4.41
C ASP A 556 -36.88 -17.94 5.32
N VAL A 557 -35.75 -17.55 5.94
CA VAL A 557 -35.00 -18.35 6.90
C VAL A 557 -34.40 -17.47 8.00
N GLU A 558 -34.56 -17.88 9.25
CA GLU A 558 -33.91 -17.28 10.42
C GLU A 558 -32.93 -18.29 11.04
N ILE A 559 -31.69 -17.84 11.28
CA ILE A 559 -30.60 -18.64 11.83
C ILE A 559 -30.19 -17.99 13.14
N THR A 560 -30.33 -18.74 14.24
CA THR A 560 -29.94 -18.32 15.58
C THR A 560 -28.64 -18.99 16.00
N LEU A 561 -27.61 -18.21 16.31
CA LEU A 561 -26.25 -18.69 16.63
C LEU A 561 -25.45 -17.64 17.43
N ASP A 562 -24.33 -18.03 18.02
CA ASP A 562 -23.38 -17.07 18.61
C ASP A 562 -22.57 -16.33 17.54
N GLU A 563 -22.07 -15.13 17.87
CA GLU A 563 -21.29 -14.34 16.91
C GLU A 563 -20.03 -15.08 16.40
N PRO A 564 -19.26 -15.79 17.24
CA PRO A 564 -18.15 -16.62 16.76
C PRO A 564 -18.55 -17.68 15.72
N ALA A 565 -19.71 -18.33 15.89
CA ALA A 565 -20.25 -19.29 14.93
C ALA A 565 -20.67 -18.60 13.63
N LEU A 566 -21.30 -17.43 13.70
CA LEU A 566 -21.64 -16.63 12.51
C LEU A 566 -20.37 -16.25 11.74
N ARG A 567 -19.35 -15.72 12.42
CA ARG A 567 -18.06 -15.39 11.80
C ARG A 567 -17.42 -16.61 11.16
N SER A 568 -17.44 -17.76 11.83
CA SER A 568 -16.90 -19.01 11.29
C SER A 568 -17.64 -19.44 10.01
N LEU A 569 -18.96 -19.24 9.96
CA LEU A 569 -19.76 -19.50 8.76
C LEU A 569 -19.44 -18.53 7.62
N LEU A 570 -19.40 -17.22 7.90
CA LEU A 570 -19.14 -16.18 6.89
C LEU A 570 -17.73 -16.26 6.31
N LEU A 571 -16.76 -16.68 7.12
CA LEU A 571 -15.36 -16.90 6.71
C LEU A 571 -15.11 -18.29 6.11
N GLY A 572 -16.16 -19.12 5.95
CA GLY A 572 -16.05 -20.45 5.36
C GLY A 572 -15.29 -21.48 6.21
N ARG A 573 -15.09 -21.21 7.50
CA ARG A 573 -14.37 -22.09 8.45
C ARG A 573 -15.24 -23.25 8.97
N ALA A 574 -16.55 -23.08 8.96
CA ALA A 574 -17.50 -24.10 9.39
C ALA A 574 -18.74 -24.09 8.50
N GLY A 575 -19.35 -25.26 8.31
CA GLY A 575 -20.64 -25.37 7.59
C GLY A 575 -21.83 -25.13 8.50
N LEU A 576 -22.94 -24.60 7.98
CA LEU A 576 -24.17 -24.44 8.78
C LEU A 576 -24.66 -25.79 9.35
N GLY A 577 -24.59 -26.87 8.58
CA GLY A 577 -24.99 -28.21 9.03
C GLY A 577 -24.15 -28.74 10.20
N GLU A 578 -22.85 -28.44 10.21
CA GLU A 578 -21.92 -28.77 11.30
C GLU A 578 -22.29 -28.01 12.57
N LEU A 579 -22.47 -26.69 12.48
CA LEU A 579 -22.87 -25.84 13.61
C LEU A 579 -24.23 -26.27 14.19
N VAL A 580 -25.17 -26.72 13.35
CA VAL A 580 -26.46 -27.28 13.81
C VAL A 580 -26.25 -28.61 14.53
N ALA A 581 -25.42 -29.52 13.99
CA ALA A 581 -25.14 -30.81 14.60
C ALA A 581 -24.44 -30.67 15.98
N GLU A 582 -23.59 -29.65 16.13
CA GLU A 582 -22.94 -29.28 17.40
C GLU A 582 -23.87 -28.55 18.38
N GLY A 583 -25.08 -28.19 17.96
CA GLY A 583 -26.03 -27.43 18.77
C GLY A 583 -25.67 -25.94 18.93
N ARG A 584 -24.72 -25.43 18.12
CA ARG A 584 -24.26 -24.04 18.10
C ARG A 584 -25.07 -23.13 17.16
N ALA A 585 -25.91 -23.72 16.29
CA ALA A 585 -26.86 -23.00 15.45
C ALA A 585 -28.25 -23.66 15.48
N ARG A 586 -29.30 -22.86 15.31
CA ARG A 586 -30.68 -23.30 15.11
C ARG A 586 -31.25 -22.61 13.89
N VAL A 587 -31.94 -23.37 13.04
CA VAL A 587 -32.54 -22.85 11.80
C VAL A 587 -34.05 -22.95 11.89
N SER A 588 -34.76 -21.89 11.54
CA SER A 588 -36.21 -21.84 11.34
C SER A 588 -36.54 -21.26 9.96
N GLY A 589 -37.62 -21.74 9.33
CA GLY A 589 -37.92 -21.41 7.93
C GLY A 589 -37.27 -22.38 6.93
N ASP A 590 -37.02 -21.92 5.71
CA ASP A 590 -36.50 -22.75 4.61
C ASP A 590 -34.97 -22.60 4.43
N PRO A 591 -34.15 -23.56 4.89
CA PRO A 591 -32.70 -23.48 4.76
C PRO A 591 -32.20 -23.49 3.31
N ALA A 592 -33.02 -23.94 2.34
CA ALA A 592 -32.64 -23.91 0.92
C ALA A 592 -32.46 -22.48 0.41
N ARG A 593 -33.07 -21.49 1.07
CA ARG A 593 -33.01 -20.07 0.68
C ARG A 593 -31.63 -19.46 0.96
N LEU A 594 -30.94 -19.90 2.02
CA LEU A 594 -29.53 -19.53 2.21
C LEU A 594 -28.63 -20.14 1.13
N ALA A 595 -28.91 -21.39 0.71
CA ALA A 595 -28.17 -22.04 -0.37
C ALA A 595 -28.40 -21.34 -1.71
N GLU A 596 -29.62 -20.87 -1.99
CA GLU A 596 -29.94 -20.04 -3.14
C GLU A 596 -29.12 -18.74 -3.13
N LEU A 597 -29.14 -17.99 -2.03
CA LEU A 597 -28.36 -16.75 -1.88
C LEU A 597 -26.87 -16.99 -2.12
N THR A 598 -26.29 -17.99 -1.47
CA THR A 598 -24.85 -18.31 -1.61
C THR A 598 -24.50 -18.82 -3.01
N GLY A 599 -25.42 -19.48 -3.71
CA GLY A 599 -25.25 -19.91 -5.10
C GLY A 599 -25.19 -18.76 -6.12
N HIS A 600 -25.53 -17.55 -5.71
CA HIS A 600 -25.41 -16.32 -6.51
C HIS A 600 -24.13 -15.53 -6.25
N LEU A 601 -23.23 -16.02 -5.38
CA LEU A 601 -21.95 -15.37 -5.13
C LEU A 601 -20.89 -15.89 -6.10
N ASP A 602 -20.13 -14.98 -6.69
CA ASP A 602 -18.93 -15.28 -7.45
C ASP A 602 -17.70 -15.38 -6.55
N GLU A 603 -16.66 -16.05 -7.07
CA GLU A 603 -15.34 -16.09 -6.46
C GLU A 603 -14.42 -15.07 -7.15
N PRO A 604 -13.72 -14.21 -6.39
CA PRO A 604 -12.73 -13.31 -6.97
C PRO A 604 -11.59 -14.09 -7.65
N ASP A 605 -11.15 -13.65 -8.84
CA ASP A 605 -10.00 -14.23 -9.53
C ASP A 605 -8.69 -13.52 -9.12
N PRO A 606 -7.78 -14.14 -8.33
CA PRO A 606 -6.50 -13.53 -7.99
C PRO A 606 -5.46 -13.61 -9.13
N GLY A 607 -5.78 -14.25 -10.25
CA GLY A 607 -4.87 -14.52 -11.36
C GLY A 607 -5.19 -13.75 -12.64
N PHE A 608 -6.10 -12.78 -12.61
CA PHE A 608 -6.58 -12.10 -13.82
C PHE A 608 -5.45 -11.49 -14.66
N ALA A 609 -5.64 -11.49 -15.98
CA ALA A 609 -4.71 -10.95 -16.95
C ALA A 609 -4.67 -9.40 -16.88
N ILE A 610 -3.46 -8.83 -17.03
CA ILE A 610 -3.26 -7.37 -17.04
C ILE A 610 -2.78 -6.88 -18.41
N VAL A 611 -1.77 -7.55 -18.98
CA VAL A 611 -1.12 -7.14 -20.24
C VAL A 611 -1.68 -7.83 -21.48
N THR A 612 -2.70 -8.65 -21.33
CA THR A 612 -3.46 -9.31 -22.40
C THR A 612 -4.96 -9.30 -22.06
N PRO A 613 -5.85 -9.48 -23.05
CA PRO A 613 -7.29 -9.64 -22.82
C PRO A 613 -7.67 -10.80 -21.90
#